data_AF-A0A9X8D6F3-F1
#
_entry.id   AF-A0A9X8D6F3-F1
#
_cell.length_a   1.000
_cell.length_b   1.000
_cell.length_c   1.000
_cell.angle_alpha   90.00
_cell.angle_beta   90.00
_cell.angle_gamma   90.00
#
_symmetry.space_group_name_H-M   'P 1'
#
loop_
_entity.id
_entity.type
_entity.pdbx_description
1 polymer ?
#
loop_
_entity_poly.entity_id
_entity_poly.type
_entity_poly.pdbx_seq_one_letter_code
_entity_poly.pdbx_strand_id
1 'polypeptide(L)' 'MKNLLQAIGQSSRGFLRDEEGAQVIEYALIIAVVSIALVVALKALTNSGGSFSTFIGRVTTCLTSTTGGCV' A
#
# COMPACT_ATOMS: atom_id res chain seq x y z
N MET A 1 25.78 19.63 -28.28
CA MET A 1 25.24 19.34 -26.92
C MET A 1 24.31 20.46 -26.41
N LYS A 2 23.45 21.06 -27.25
CA LYS A 2 22.49 22.10 -26.83
C LYS A 2 21.02 21.63 -26.92
N ASN A 3 20.78 20.60 -27.74
CA ASN A 3 19.46 20.05 -28.01
C ASN A 3 18.89 19.22 -26.84
N LEU A 4 19.75 18.65 -25.99
CA LEU A 4 19.32 17.84 -24.84
C LEU A 4 18.65 18.72 -23.78
N LEU A 5 19.28 19.83 -23.38
CA LEU A 5 18.74 20.77 -22.37
C LEU A 5 17.44 21.43 -22.82
N GLN A 6 17.31 21.69 -24.12
CA GLN A 6 16.09 22.26 -24.71
C GLN A 6 14.94 21.24 -24.74
N ALA A 7 15.23 19.95 -24.90
CA ALA A 7 14.23 18.87 -24.80
C ALA A 7 13.70 18.68 -23.37
N ILE A 8 14.55 18.82 -22.34
CA ILE A 8 14.10 18.73 -20.93
C ILE A 8 13.26 19.93 -20.53
N GLY A 9 13.61 21.14 -21.00
CA GLY A 9 12.84 22.38 -20.74
C GLY A 9 11.50 22.47 -21.47
N GLN A 10 11.30 21.68 -22.54
CA GLN A 10 10.01 21.52 -23.20
C GLN A 10 9.14 20.45 -22.53
N SER A 11 9.75 19.41 -21.92
CA SER A 11 9.04 18.37 -21.19
C SER A 11 8.32 18.92 -19.94
N SER A 12 8.95 19.81 -19.18
CA SER A 12 8.33 20.46 -18.02
C SER A 12 7.20 21.45 -18.37
N ARG A 13 7.20 22.02 -19.58
CA ARG A 13 6.10 22.87 -20.08
C ARG A 13 4.90 22.05 -20.55
N GLY A 14 5.08 20.79 -20.95
CA GLY A 14 3.99 19.86 -21.29
C GLY A 14 3.17 19.47 -20.06
N PHE A 15 3.83 19.25 -18.92
CA PHE A 15 3.16 18.93 -17.65
C PHE A 15 2.27 20.05 -17.09
N LEU A 16 2.45 21.31 -17.53
CA LEU A 16 1.62 22.45 -17.11
C LEU A 16 0.47 22.77 -18.10
N ARG A 17 0.37 22.06 -19.23
CA ARG A 17 -0.54 22.42 -20.33
C ARG A 17 -1.48 21.31 -20.76
N ASP A 18 -1.57 20.23 -20.00
CA ASP A 18 -2.35 19.02 -20.31
C ASP A 18 -3.25 18.65 -19.10
N GLU A 19 -4.26 19.48 -18.85
CA GLU A 19 -5.24 19.30 -17.76
C GLU A 19 -6.37 18.29 -18.08
N GLU A 20 -6.30 17.55 -19.19
CA GLU A 20 -7.27 16.47 -19.47
C GLU A 20 -6.76 15.06 -19.10
N GLY A 21 -5.47 14.93 -18.74
CA GLY A 21 -4.87 13.65 -18.29
C GLY A 21 -4.26 13.67 -16.88
N ALA A 22 -3.95 14.86 -16.35
CA ALA A 22 -3.38 15.04 -15.00
C ALA A 22 -4.33 14.66 -13.85
N GLN A 23 -5.63 14.54 -14.14
CA GLN A 23 -6.66 14.20 -13.16
C GLN A 23 -6.56 12.75 -12.63
N VAL A 24 -6.06 11.80 -13.44
CA VAL A 24 -5.87 10.41 -12.99
C VAL A 24 -4.70 10.31 -11.99
N ILE A 25 -3.69 11.16 -12.13
CA ILE A 25 -2.49 11.16 -11.31
C ILE A 25 -2.80 11.65 -9.88
N GLU A 26 -3.70 12.61 -9.74
CA GLU A 26 -4.12 13.12 -8.42
C GLU A 26 -4.80 12.04 -7.57
N TYR A 27 -5.72 11.26 -8.17
CA TYR A 27 -6.34 10.14 -7.46
C TYR A 27 -5.38 8.95 -7.28
N ALA A 28 -4.44 8.73 -8.20
CA ALA A 28 -3.42 7.69 -8.06
C ALA A 28 -2.52 7.94 -6.84
N LEU A 29 -2.20 9.20 -6.56
CA LEU A 29 -1.37 9.57 -5.41
C LEU A 29 -2.08 9.29 -4.08
N ILE A 30 -3.39 9.58 -4.01
CA ILE A 30 -4.22 9.23 -2.85
C ILE A 30 -4.25 7.71 -2.66
N ILE A 31 -4.50 6.93 -3.73
CA ILE A 31 -4.51 5.47 -3.67
C ILE A 31 -3.16 4.91 -3.20
N ALA A 32 -2.04 5.47 -3.67
CA ALA A 32 -0.70 5.05 -3.29
C ALA A 32 -0.45 5.25 -1.78
N VAL A 33 -0.77 6.43 -1.25
CA VAL A 33 -0.60 6.73 0.19
C VAL A 33 -1.49 5.83 1.05
N VAL A 34 -2.76 5.66 0.68
CA VAL A 34 -3.70 4.78 1.40
C VAL A 34 -3.23 3.33 1.37
N SER A 35 -2.75 2.85 0.23
CA SER A 35 -2.24 1.48 0.08
C SER A 35 -1.02 1.22 0.97
N ILE A 36 -0.07 2.15 1.02
CA ILE A 36 1.10 2.04 1.89
C ILE A 36 0.68 2.05 3.37
N ALA A 37 -0.21 2.96 3.76
CA ALA A 37 -0.73 3.04 5.12
C ALA A 37 -1.42 1.73 5.56
N LEU A 38 -2.23 1.14 4.67
CA LEU A 38 -2.88 -0.16 4.91
C LEU A 38 -1.85 -1.28 5.06
N VAL A 39 -0.83 -1.34 4.20
CA VAL A 39 0.25 -2.36 4.32
C VAL A 39 0.98 -2.24 5.65
N VAL A 40 1.27 -1.01 6.11
CA VAL A 40 1.93 -0.79 7.41
C VAL A 40 1.01 -1.19 8.57
N ALA A 41 -0.27 -0.82 8.53
CA ALA A 41 -1.25 -1.19 9.55
C ALA A 41 -1.46 -2.71 9.61
N LEU A 42 -1.59 -3.37 8.46
CA LEU A 42 -1.73 -4.82 8.36
C LEU A 42 -0.47 -5.54 8.83
N LYS A 43 0.73 -5.03 8.51
CA LYS A 43 2.00 -5.57 9.04
C LYS A 43 2.04 -5.57 10.57
N ALA A 44 1.56 -4.52 11.22
CA ALA A 44 1.49 -4.49 12.69
C ALA A 44 0.55 -5.58 13.24
N LEU A 45 -0.52 -5.90 12.50
CA LEU A 45 -1.47 -6.93 12.87
C LEU A 45 -0.97 -8.36 12.59
N THR A 46 -0.19 -8.54 11.52
CA THR A 46 0.28 -9.85 11.02
C THR A 46 1.71 -10.21 11.42
N ASN A 47 2.52 -9.27 11.90
CA ASN A 47 3.85 -9.58 12.42
C ASN A 47 3.74 -10.63 13.54
N SER A 48 4.73 -11.52 13.64
CA SER A 48 4.75 -12.60 14.63
C SER A 48 4.57 -12.05 16.05
N GLY A 49 3.38 -12.27 16.64
CA GLY A 49 2.96 -11.71 17.93
C GLY A 49 1.85 -10.64 17.88
N GLY A 50 1.43 -10.21 16.69
CA GLY A 50 0.28 -9.33 16.49
C GLY A 50 -1.05 -10.02 16.82
N SER A 51 -2.09 -9.23 17.10
CA SER A 51 -3.40 -9.73 17.54
C SER A 51 -4.05 -10.70 16.55
N PHE A 52 -3.82 -10.54 15.24
CA PHE A 52 -4.31 -11.48 14.23
C PHE A 52 -3.55 -12.81 14.26
N SER A 53 -2.24 -12.79 14.46
CA SER A 53 -1.44 -14.02 14.66
C SER A 53 -1.93 -14.80 15.89
N THR A 54 -2.25 -14.11 16.98
CA THR A 54 -2.80 -14.71 18.20
C THR A 54 -4.20 -15.28 17.97
N PHE A 55 -5.05 -14.57 17.22
CA PHE A 55 -6.37 -15.07 16.84
C PHE A 55 -6.28 -16.34 16.01
N ILE A 56 -5.45 -16.35 14.95
CA ILE A 56 -5.24 -17.55 14.13
C ILE A 56 -4.66 -18.70 14.95
N GLY A 57 -3.73 -18.42 15.87
CA GLY A 57 -3.20 -19.43 16.80
C GLY A 57 -4.28 -20.03 17.71
N ARG A 58 -5.21 -19.21 18.22
CA ARG A 58 -6.36 -19.68 19.01
C ARG A 58 -7.33 -20.51 18.17
N VAL A 59 -7.69 -20.05 16.97
CA VAL A 59 -8.56 -20.81 16.06
C VAL A 59 -7.91 -22.14 15.70
N THR A 60 -6.62 -22.15 15.39
CA THR A 60 -5.88 -23.39 15.06
C THR A 60 -5.86 -24.35 16.24
N THR A 61 -5.58 -23.86 17.45
CA THR A 61 -5.64 -24.67 18.68
C THR A 61 -7.03 -25.24 18.90
N CYS A 62 -8.08 -24.43 18.71
CA CYS A 62 -9.47 -24.85 18.81
C CYS A 62 -9.84 -25.97 17.82
N LEU A 63 -9.38 -25.87 16.58
CA LEU A 63 -9.70 -26.82 15.52
C LEU A 63 -8.89 -28.12 15.61
N THR A 64 -7.70 -28.07 16.22
CA THR A 64 -6.77 -29.22 16.27
C THR A 64 -6.72 -29.91 17.62
N SER A 65 -7.14 -29.24 18.69
CA SER A 65 -7.16 -29.82 20.02
C SER A 65 -8.31 -30.80 20.18
N THR A 66 -7.95 -32.06 20.42
CA THR A 66 -8.89 -33.15 20.73
C THR A 66 -9.27 -33.21 22.21
N THR A 67 -8.75 -32.30 23.04
CA THR A 67 -8.86 -32.36 24.51
C THR A 67 -9.49 -31.10 25.13
N GLY A 68 -10.30 -30.35 24.37
CA GLY A 68 -11.06 -29.20 24.89
C GLY A 68 -10.34 -27.85 24.75
N GLY A 69 -9.58 -27.65 23.68
CA GLY A 69 -8.75 -26.46 23.46
C GLY A 69 -9.50 -25.21 23.01
N CYS A 70 -10.50 -24.74 23.78
CA CYS A 70 -11.03 -23.38 23.63
C CYS A 70 -11.49 -22.86 25.00
N VAL A 71 -10.55 -22.46 25.86
CA VAL A 71 -10.82 -21.65 27.05
C VAL A 71 -9.92 -20.41 27.06
#